data_AF-A0A356QFN1-F1
#
_entry.id   AF-A0A356QFN1-F1
#
_cell.length_a   1.000
_cell.length_b   1.000
_cell.length_c   1.000
_cell.angle_alpha   90.00
_cell.angle_beta   90.00
_cell.angle_gamma   90.00
#
_symmetry.space_group_name_H-M   'P 1'
#
loop_
_entity.id
_entity.type
_entity.pdbx_description
1 polymer ?
#
loop_
_entity_poly.entity_id
_entity_poly.type
_entity_poly.pdbx_seq_one_letter_code
_entity_poly.pdbx_strand_id
1 'polypeptide(L)'
;QARKEVVLCAGAIGSPHLLQLSGIGPAEHLREHGIEVVHDLPGVGENLQDHLQIRSVYRVSNAKTLNAIASTLWGRAGIGWEYVTKRTGPMSMAPSQLGAFTRSSDDQPYPNIQYHVQPLSLEAFGQPLHPYPAITASVCNLNPTSRGTVRLKSADPRQAPAISPNYLSTPEDRKVAADSLRVTRRIAEQPAFAKYLPEEVKPGVEYQTDDELTRLAGDIGTTIFHPVGTTRMGKRDDPMAVVDEKLRVLGVVGLRIADAGVMPTITSGNTNSPTLMIAEKAAGWIFKENSLH
;
A
#
# COMPACT_ATOMS: atom_id res chain seq x y z
N GLN A 1 -0.20 28.73 17.31
CA GLN A 1 -1.64 28.36 17.47
C GLN A 1 -2.38 28.73 16.19
N ALA A 2 -3.38 27.92 15.80
CA ALA A 2 -4.26 28.22 14.68
C ALA A 2 -5.51 28.95 15.18
N ARG A 3 -6.01 29.96 14.43
CA ARG A 3 -7.18 30.75 14.83
C ARG A 3 -8.53 30.06 14.62
N LYS A 4 -8.58 29.02 13.77
CA LYS A 4 -9.83 28.34 13.39
C LYS A 4 -9.75 26.84 13.67
N GLU A 5 -8.96 26.12 12.88
CA GLU A 5 -8.75 24.68 13.06
C GLU A 5 -7.34 24.26 12.67
N VAL A 6 -6.91 23.10 13.17
CA VAL A 6 -5.71 22.36 12.73
C VAL A 6 -6.17 21.20 11.87
N VAL A 7 -5.53 21.02 10.71
CA VAL A 7 -5.78 19.89 9.80
C VAL A 7 -4.56 18.99 9.78
N LEU A 8 -4.72 17.75 10.22
CA LEU A 8 -3.68 16.74 10.23
C LEU A 8 -3.66 16.01 8.88
N CYS A 9 -2.50 16.02 8.23
CA CYS A 9 -2.27 15.37 6.93
C CYS A 9 -1.00 14.50 6.98
N ALA A 10 -0.74 13.85 8.11
CA ALA A 10 0.48 13.06 8.34
C ALA A 10 0.35 11.60 7.85
N GLY A 11 -0.74 11.26 7.16
CA GLY A 11 -0.97 9.97 6.54
C GLY A 11 -1.36 8.89 7.54
N ALA A 12 -1.67 7.70 7.04
CA ALA A 12 -2.16 6.58 7.84
C ALA A 12 -1.15 6.04 8.88
N ILE A 13 0.11 6.50 8.87
CA ILE A 13 1.09 6.16 9.90
C ILE A 13 1.34 7.34 10.84
N GLY A 14 1.61 8.53 10.28
CA GLY A 14 1.96 9.70 11.07
C GLY A 14 0.78 10.30 11.83
N SER A 15 -0.42 10.31 11.25
CA SER A 15 -1.60 10.89 11.88
C SER A 15 -2.01 10.19 13.18
N PRO A 16 -2.20 8.86 13.23
CA PRO A 16 -2.49 8.19 14.49
C PRO A 16 -1.34 8.30 15.50
N HIS A 17 -0.09 8.33 15.03
CA HIS A 17 1.08 8.50 15.90
C HIS A 17 1.06 9.86 16.62
N LEU A 18 0.82 10.94 15.87
CA LEU A 18 0.75 12.29 16.42
C LEU A 18 -0.45 12.47 17.35
N LEU A 19 -1.61 11.87 17.04
CA LEU A 19 -2.76 11.87 17.94
C LEU A 19 -2.43 11.18 19.27
N GLN A 20 -1.83 9.98 19.23
CA GLN A 20 -1.44 9.25 20.44
C GLN A 20 -0.43 10.05 21.28
N LEU A 21 0.59 10.65 20.67
CA LEU A 21 1.54 11.55 21.37
C LEU A 21 0.87 12.79 21.97
N SER A 22 -0.27 13.20 21.42
CA SER A 22 -1.06 14.35 21.88
C SER A 22 -2.12 13.97 22.93
N GLY A 23 -2.11 12.73 23.42
CA GLY A 23 -3.08 12.26 24.42
C GLY A 23 -4.46 11.90 23.84
N ILE A 24 -4.58 11.74 22.52
CA ILE A 24 -5.82 11.36 21.83
C ILE A 24 -5.65 9.95 21.25
N GLY A 25 -6.34 8.97 21.83
CA GLY A 25 -6.20 7.56 21.43
C GLY A 25 -6.65 6.62 22.55
N PRO A 26 -6.31 5.31 22.50
CA PRO A 26 -6.80 4.38 23.51
C PRO A 26 -6.19 4.65 24.87
N ALA A 27 -7.03 4.95 25.85
CA ALA A 27 -6.58 5.48 27.13
C ALA A 27 -5.58 4.58 27.88
N GLU A 28 -5.75 3.26 27.85
CA GLU A 28 -4.82 2.33 28.51
C GLU A 28 -3.42 2.38 27.88
N HIS A 29 -3.33 2.25 26.56
CA HIS A 29 -2.07 2.33 25.80
C HIS A 29 -1.33 3.66 26.01
N LEU A 30 -2.06 4.77 26.12
CA LEU A 30 -1.47 6.09 26.40
C LEU A 30 -0.88 6.14 27.81
N ARG A 31 -1.60 5.63 28.82
CA ARG A 31 -1.13 5.58 30.21
C ARG A 31 0.11 4.70 30.36
N GLU A 32 0.18 3.57 29.64
CA GLU A 32 1.37 2.70 29.61
C GLU A 32 2.64 3.44 29.16
N HIS A 33 2.49 4.45 28.31
CA HIS A 33 3.59 5.29 27.82
C HIS A 33 3.77 6.59 28.62
N GLY A 34 3.05 6.76 29.74
CA GLY A 34 3.13 7.96 30.59
C GLY A 34 2.55 9.21 29.96
N ILE A 35 1.62 9.08 29.00
CA ILE A 35 0.96 10.19 28.32
C ILE A 35 -0.38 10.49 29.01
N GLU A 36 -0.63 11.77 29.30
CA GLU A 36 -1.92 12.22 29.81
C GLU A 36 -3.03 11.99 28.77
N VAL A 37 -4.11 11.35 29.18
CA VAL A 37 -5.27 11.08 28.29
C VAL A 37 -6.11 12.34 28.20
N VAL A 38 -6.03 13.03 27.07
CA VAL A 38 -6.87 14.19 26.73
C VAL A 38 -8.24 13.73 26.24
N HIS A 39 -8.27 12.71 25.37
CA HIS A 39 -9.50 12.12 24.88
C HIS A 39 -9.31 10.65 24.57
N ASP A 40 -10.14 9.78 25.17
CA ASP A 40 -10.15 8.36 24.89
C ASP A 40 -10.85 8.09 23.55
N LEU A 41 -10.07 7.67 22.57
CA LEU A 41 -10.54 7.41 21.20
C LEU A 41 -9.94 6.08 20.74
N PRO A 42 -10.55 4.93 21.10
CA PRO A 42 -9.93 3.61 20.96
C PRO A 42 -9.65 3.19 19.51
N GLY A 43 -10.33 3.81 18.54
CA GLY A 43 -10.08 3.59 17.11
C GLY A 43 -8.76 4.19 16.58
N VAL A 44 -8.09 5.09 17.31
CA VAL A 44 -6.85 5.71 16.83
C VAL A 44 -5.73 4.67 16.74
N GLY A 45 -5.19 4.50 15.54
CA GLY A 45 -4.14 3.54 15.23
C GLY A 45 -4.65 2.13 14.95
N GLU A 46 -5.95 1.87 15.01
CA GLU A 46 -6.56 0.57 14.69
C GLU A 46 -6.95 0.47 13.21
N ASN A 47 -7.39 -0.69 12.73
CA ASN A 47 -7.92 -0.84 11.36
C ASN A 47 -6.92 -0.46 10.25
N LEU A 48 -5.60 -0.62 10.49
CA LEU A 48 -4.60 -0.46 9.44
C LEU A 48 -4.88 -1.49 8.34
N GLN A 49 -5.08 -0.99 7.13
CA GLN A 49 -5.24 -1.77 5.92
C GLN A 49 -4.18 -1.37 4.93
N ASP A 50 -3.70 -2.32 4.14
CA ASP A 50 -2.72 -2.06 3.09
C ASP A 50 -2.77 -3.19 2.06
N HIS A 51 -2.31 -2.89 0.85
CA HIS A 51 -2.16 -3.87 -0.21
C HIS A 51 -0.81 -4.60 -0.05
N LEU A 52 -0.85 -5.89 0.28
CA LEU A 52 0.31 -6.76 0.18
C LEU A 52 0.51 -7.15 -1.28
N GLN A 53 1.67 -6.81 -1.85
CA GLN A 53 2.06 -7.28 -3.16
C GLN A 53 2.93 -8.53 -3.08
N ILE A 54 2.62 -9.50 -3.93
CA ILE A 54 3.36 -10.75 -4.14
C ILE A 54 4.12 -10.58 -5.45
N ARG A 55 5.45 -10.67 -5.39
CA ARG A 55 6.33 -10.38 -6.53
C ARG A 55 6.82 -11.66 -7.19
N SER A 56 6.14 -12.08 -8.26
CA SER A 56 6.63 -13.17 -9.10
C SER A 56 7.64 -12.66 -10.12
N VAL A 57 8.82 -13.28 -10.17
CA VAL A 57 9.89 -12.93 -11.10
C VAL A 57 10.00 -13.99 -12.16
N TYR A 58 9.97 -13.56 -13.43
CA TYR A 58 10.20 -14.43 -14.57
C TYR A 58 11.44 -13.97 -15.31
N ARG A 59 12.40 -14.87 -15.50
CA ARG A 59 13.42 -14.69 -16.52
C ARG A 59 12.75 -14.85 -17.88
N VAL A 60 13.14 -14.01 -18.83
CA VAL A 60 12.58 -14.02 -20.18
C VAL A 60 13.68 -13.94 -21.22
N SER A 61 13.41 -14.48 -22.39
CA SER A 61 14.21 -14.37 -23.61
C SER A 61 13.50 -13.48 -24.62
N ASN A 62 14.22 -13.01 -25.65
CA ASN A 62 13.64 -12.27 -26.78
C ASN A 62 12.84 -11.01 -26.41
N ALA A 63 13.11 -10.44 -25.22
CA ALA A 63 12.47 -9.23 -24.70
C ALA A 63 13.52 -8.17 -24.35
N LYS A 64 13.22 -6.91 -24.66
CA LYS A 64 14.01 -5.76 -24.17
C LYS A 64 13.52 -5.40 -22.77
N THR A 65 14.27 -5.81 -21.76
CA THR A 65 14.00 -5.49 -20.35
C THR A 65 14.98 -4.43 -19.86
N LEU A 66 14.64 -3.73 -18.78
CA LEU A 66 15.57 -2.77 -18.20
C LEU A 66 16.82 -3.47 -17.66
N ASN A 67 16.71 -4.70 -17.16
CA ASN A 67 17.85 -5.53 -16.77
C ASN A 67 18.84 -5.68 -17.93
N ALA A 68 18.35 -6.04 -19.12
CA ALA A 68 19.19 -6.20 -20.30
C ALA A 68 19.91 -4.90 -20.70
N ILE A 69 19.18 -3.78 -20.76
CA ILE A 69 19.74 -2.50 -21.19
C ILE A 69 20.71 -1.94 -20.14
N ALA A 70 20.34 -1.97 -18.86
CA ALA A 70 21.12 -1.38 -17.77
C ALA A 70 22.28 -2.28 -17.29
N SER A 71 22.42 -3.50 -17.82
CA SER A 71 23.53 -4.41 -17.49
C SER A 71 24.91 -3.92 -17.96
N THR A 72 24.96 -2.97 -18.90
CA THR A 72 26.21 -2.45 -19.48
C THR A 72 26.40 -0.95 -19.21
N LEU A 73 27.64 -0.50 -19.12
CA LEU A 73 27.96 0.93 -18.96
C LEU A 73 27.46 1.75 -20.16
N TRP A 74 27.61 1.24 -21.38
CA TRP A 74 27.13 1.88 -22.59
C TRP A 74 25.60 1.99 -22.63
N GLY A 75 24.89 0.95 -22.19
CA GLY A 75 23.44 0.99 -22.07
C GLY A 75 22.97 2.04 -21.06
N ARG A 76 23.63 2.12 -19.89
CA ARG A 76 23.35 3.17 -18.89
C ARG A 76 23.65 4.57 -19.42
N ALA A 77 24.77 4.75 -20.11
CA ALA A 77 25.11 6.03 -20.74
C ALA A 77 24.08 6.42 -21.82
N GLY A 78 23.63 5.45 -22.63
CA GLY A 78 22.58 5.64 -23.64
C GLY A 78 21.24 6.06 -23.02
N ILE A 79 20.84 5.42 -21.92
CA ILE A 79 19.66 5.84 -21.13
C ILE A 79 19.81 7.29 -20.66
N GLY A 80 20.97 7.62 -20.11
CA GLY A 80 21.33 8.97 -19.67
C GLY A 80 21.17 10.00 -20.78
N TRP A 81 21.78 9.71 -21.93
CA TRP A 81 21.80 10.57 -23.09
C TRP A 81 20.41 10.78 -23.72
N GLU A 82 19.63 9.71 -23.86
CA GLU A 82 18.25 9.82 -24.38
C GLU A 82 17.41 10.76 -23.51
N TYR A 83 17.50 10.63 -22.19
CA TYR A 83 16.75 11.50 -21.31
C TYR A 83 17.22 12.95 -21.36
N VAL A 84 18.54 13.21 -21.38
CA VAL A 84 19.06 14.58 -21.47
C VAL A 84 18.62 15.27 -22.76
N THR A 85 18.59 14.53 -23.87
CA THR A 85 18.30 15.09 -25.21
C THR A 85 16.81 15.13 -25.55
N LYS A 86 16.04 14.11 -25.17
CA LYS A 86 14.64 13.92 -25.58
C LYS A 86 13.65 13.93 -24.42
N ARG A 87 14.13 13.80 -23.18
CA ARG A 87 13.29 13.60 -21.97
C ARG A 87 12.39 12.36 -22.07
N THR A 88 12.86 11.34 -22.81
CA THR A 88 12.22 10.05 -22.98
C THR A 88 13.09 8.92 -22.44
N GLY A 89 12.58 7.68 -22.54
CA GLY A 89 13.33 6.48 -22.21
C GLY A 89 13.24 6.10 -20.73
N PRO A 90 14.07 5.16 -20.27
CA PRO A 90 13.86 4.53 -18.96
C PRO A 90 13.86 5.45 -17.74
N MET A 91 14.51 6.61 -17.79
CA MET A 91 14.49 7.56 -16.67
C MET A 91 13.20 8.39 -16.56
N SER A 92 12.37 8.42 -17.61
CA SER A 92 11.04 9.03 -17.57
C SER A 92 9.92 8.01 -17.38
N MET A 93 10.24 6.71 -17.28
CA MET A 93 9.25 5.63 -17.16
C MET A 93 8.80 5.43 -15.71
N ALA A 94 7.50 5.18 -15.53
CA ALA A 94 7.00 4.63 -14.26
C ALA A 94 7.58 3.21 -14.04
N PRO A 95 7.86 2.79 -12.80
CA PRO A 95 8.41 1.45 -12.53
C PRO A 95 7.55 0.31 -13.09
N SER A 96 6.22 0.47 -13.02
CA SER A 96 5.25 -0.46 -13.56
C SER A 96 4.68 0.10 -14.86
N GLN A 97 4.87 -0.64 -15.95
CA GLN A 97 4.52 -0.20 -17.31
C GLN A 97 3.18 -0.78 -17.79
N LEU A 98 2.69 -1.83 -17.13
CA LEU A 98 1.39 -2.42 -17.40
C LEU A 98 0.66 -2.66 -16.08
N GLY A 99 -0.62 -2.33 -16.07
CA GLY A 99 -1.54 -2.66 -14.99
C GLY A 99 -2.67 -3.53 -15.50
N ALA A 100 -3.18 -4.42 -14.66
CA ALA A 100 -4.39 -5.19 -14.95
C ALA A 100 -5.21 -5.39 -13.68
N PHE A 101 -6.52 -5.44 -13.82
CA PHE A 101 -7.44 -5.82 -12.75
C PHE A 101 -8.15 -7.09 -13.19
N THR A 102 -8.13 -8.10 -12.35
CA THR A 102 -8.82 -9.37 -12.63
C THR A 102 -9.26 -10.02 -11.33
N ARG A 103 -9.89 -11.19 -11.46
CA ARG A 103 -10.34 -12.01 -10.35
C ARG A 103 -9.29 -13.04 -9.98
N SER A 104 -9.12 -13.31 -8.69
CA SER A 104 -8.27 -14.41 -8.21
C SER A 104 -8.89 -15.78 -8.49
N SER A 105 -10.22 -15.88 -8.46
CA SER A 105 -10.99 -17.10 -8.81
C SER A 105 -12.35 -16.74 -9.42
N ASP A 106 -13.04 -17.73 -10.00
CA ASP A 106 -14.38 -17.53 -10.58
C ASP A 106 -15.46 -17.23 -9.53
N ASP A 107 -15.21 -17.57 -8.25
CA ASP A 107 -16.09 -17.26 -7.12
C ASP A 107 -16.14 -15.76 -6.79
N GLN A 108 -15.19 -14.97 -7.28
CA GLN A 108 -15.14 -13.54 -7.00
C GLN A 108 -16.18 -12.79 -7.87
N PRO A 109 -17.05 -11.97 -7.26
CA PRO A 109 -18.08 -11.25 -8.01
C PRO A 109 -17.52 -10.12 -8.88
N TYR A 110 -16.34 -9.59 -8.54
CA TYR A 110 -15.66 -8.50 -9.25
C TYR A 110 -14.13 -8.65 -9.14
N PRO A 111 -13.34 -7.93 -9.94
CA PRO A 111 -11.88 -7.94 -9.84
C PRO A 111 -11.39 -7.57 -8.43
N ASN A 112 -10.75 -8.52 -7.76
CA ASN A 112 -10.22 -8.38 -6.40
C ASN A 112 -8.67 -8.40 -6.37
N ILE A 113 -8.02 -8.58 -7.52
CA ILE A 113 -6.56 -8.51 -7.62
C ILE A 113 -6.11 -7.50 -8.68
N GLN A 114 -5.02 -6.80 -8.38
CA GLN A 114 -4.37 -5.84 -9.28
C GLN A 114 -2.96 -6.29 -9.58
N TYR A 115 -2.59 -6.22 -10.86
CA TYR A 115 -1.22 -6.42 -11.32
C TYR A 115 -0.53 -5.08 -11.56
N HIS A 116 0.75 -5.04 -11.21
CA HIS A 116 1.72 -4.04 -11.61
C HIS A 116 2.91 -4.78 -12.23
N VAL A 117 2.99 -4.74 -13.57
CA VAL A 117 4.03 -5.47 -14.31
C VAL A 117 5.17 -4.54 -14.64
N GLN A 118 6.37 -4.96 -14.25
CA GLN A 118 7.61 -4.20 -14.39
C GLN A 118 8.50 -4.92 -15.41
N PRO A 119 9.10 -4.20 -16.38
CA PRO A 119 10.02 -4.80 -17.34
C PRO A 119 11.41 -5.01 -16.71
N LEU A 120 11.45 -5.29 -15.41
CA LEU A 120 12.67 -5.42 -14.63
C LEU A 120 12.51 -6.40 -13.47
N SER A 121 13.63 -6.86 -12.90
CA SER A 121 13.67 -7.61 -11.65
C SER A 121 14.89 -7.28 -10.78
N LEU A 122 14.73 -7.47 -9.48
CA LEU A 122 15.67 -7.19 -8.39
C LEU A 122 15.26 -8.01 -7.16
N GLU A 123 16.24 -8.36 -6.32
CA GLU A 123 16.00 -9.18 -5.12
C GLU A 123 15.02 -8.49 -4.15
N ALA A 124 15.36 -7.27 -3.73
CA ALA A 124 14.55 -6.42 -2.86
C ALA A 124 14.61 -4.96 -3.32
N PHE A 125 13.55 -4.17 -3.08
CA PHE A 125 13.51 -2.77 -3.49
C PHE A 125 14.75 -2.00 -3.00
N GLY A 126 15.37 -1.24 -3.89
CA GLY A 126 16.62 -0.52 -3.63
C GLY A 126 17.90 -1.32 -3.92
N GLN A 127 17.82 -2.62 -4.19
CA GLN A 127 18.96 -3.43 -4.60
C GLN A 127 19.23 -3.36 -6.11
N PRO A 128 20.45 -3.73 -6.57
CA PRO A 128 20.77 -3.78 -7.99
C PRO A 128 19.84 -4.69 -8.80
N LEU A 129 19.69 -4.37 -10.09
CA LEU A 129 18.98 -5.22 -11.05
C LEU A 129 19.67 -6.58 -11.21
N HIS A 130 18.90 -7.64 -11.37
CA HIS A 130 19.45 -8.95 -11.76
C HIS A 130 20.21 -8.86 -13.10
N PRO A 131 21.29 -9.66 -13.29
CA PRO A 131 22.16 -9.59 -14.46
C PRO A 131 21.59 -10.29 -15.71
N TYR A 132 20.32 -10.68 -15.71
CA TYR A 132 19.64 -11.38 -16.80
C TYR A 132 18.32 -10.69 -17.16
N PRO A 133 17.84 -10.82 -18.41
CA PRO A 133 16.56 -10.23 -18.79
C PRO A 133 15.42 -10.86 -18.01
N ALA A 134 14.58 -10.01 -17.42
CA ALA A 134 13.50 -10.47 -16.56
C ALA A 134 12.36 -9.45 -16.51
N ILE A 135 11.19 -9.95 -16.11
CA ILE A 135 10.05 -9.14 -15.71
C ILE A 135 9.65 -9.48 -14.27
N THR A 136 8.98 -8.54 -13.61
CA THR A 136 8.30 -8.80 -12.34
C THR A 136 6.80 -8.60 -12.55
N ALA A 137 6.01 -9.64 -12.34
CA ALA A 137 4.57 -9.56 -12.23
C ALA A 137 4.23 -9.43 -10.73
N SER A 138 4.03 -8.19 -10.29
CA SER A 138 3.60 -7.91 -8.93
C SER A 138 2.07 -7.96 -8.87
N VAL A 139 1.51 -8.73 -7.94
CA VAL A 139 0.05 -8.87 -7.78
C VAL A 139 -0.35 -8.62 -6.33
N CYS A 140 -1.40 -7.84 -6.09
CA CYS A 140 -1.92 -7.60 -4.74
C CYS A 140 -3.41 -7.89 -4.63
N ASN A 141 -3.83 -8.36 -3.44
CA ASN A 141 -5.24 -8.40 -3.05
C ASN A 141 -5.71 -6.97 -2.77
N LEU A 142 -6.78 -6.55 -3.45
CA LEU A 142 -7.38 -5.22 -3.34
C LEU A 142 -8.39 -5.09 -2.20
N ASN A 143 -8.86 -6.22 -1.68
CA ASN A 143 -9.88 -6.25 -0.63
C ASN A 143 -9.41 -7.15 0.52
N PRO A 144 -8.26 -6.85 1.16
CA PRO A 144 -7.75 -7.64 2.26
C PRO A 144 -8.67 -7.55 3.49
N THR A 145 -8.81 -8.68 4.17
CA THR A 145 -9.61 -8.84 5.38
C THR A 145 -8.77 -8.72 6.66
N SER A 146 -7.46 -8.92 6.57
CA SER A 146 -6.51 -8.64 7.66
C SER A 146 -6.61 -7.19 8.12
N ARG A 147 -6.45 -6.96 9.42
CA ARG A 147 -6.41 -5.64 10.04
C ARG A 147 -5.21 -5.52 10.96
N GLY A 148 -4.48 -4.44 10.78
CA GLY A 148 -3.28 -4.11 11.54
C GLY A 148 -3.46 -2.94 12.50
N THR A 149 -2.35 -2.53 13.10
CA THR A 149 -2.29 -1.41 14.05
C THR A 149 -1.06 -0.52 13.85
N VAL A 150 -1.16 0.71 14.34
CA VAL A 150 -0.07 1.68 14.54
C VAL A 150 -0.10 2.14 16.00
N ARG A 151 0.95 1.81 16.75
CA ARG A 151 1.03 2.03 18.20
C ARG A 151 2.30 2.77 18.60
N LEU A 152 2.24 3.58 19.65
CA LEU A 152 3.44 4.11 20.29
C LEU A 152 4.37 2.99 20.73
N LYS A 153 5.68 3.28 20.66
CA LYS A 153 6.73 2.55 21.37
C LYS A 153 7.30 3.34 22.54
N SER A 154 7.10 4.65 22.54
CA SER A 154 7.66 5.61 23.47
C SER A 154 6.85 6.91 23.41
N ALA A 155 6.94 7.73 24.46
CA ALA A 155 6.47 9.11 24.46
C ALA A 155 7.43 10.09 23.75
N ASP A 156 8.64 9.66 23.35
CA ASP A 156 9.54 10.50 22.56
C ASP A 156 9.03 10.61 21.12
N PRO A 157 8.65 11.81 20.64
CA PRO A 157 8.09 12.01 19.30
C PRO A 157 9.06 11.68 18.16
N ARG A 158 10.36 11.52 18.46
CA ARG A 158 11.39 11.16 17.49
C ARG A 158 11.51 9.65 17.29
N GLN A 159 10.91 8.85 18.18
CA GLN A 159 10.89 7.40 18.02
C GLN A 159 9.79 6.99 17.05
N ALA A 160 10.13 6.11 16.11
CA ALA A 160 9.14 5.58 15.17
C ALA A 160 8.11 4.71 15.90
N PRO A 161 6.82 4.75 15.48
CA PRO A 161 5.80 3.90 16.06
C PRO A 161 6.03 2.42 15.71
N ALA A 162 5.40 1.52 16.47
CA ALA A 162 5.19 0.14 16.05
C ALA A 162 4.13 0.11 14.95
N ILE A 163 4.43 -0.53 13.82
CA ILE A 163 3.52 -0.71 12.69
C ILE A 163 3.37 -2.20 12.47
N SER A 164 2.14 -2.71 12.64
CA SER A 164 1.83 -4.13 12.57
C SER A 164 0.70 -4.34 11.56
N PRO A 165 0.98 -4.49 10.25
CA PRO A 165 -0.06 -4.63 9.23
C PRO A 165 -0.84 -5.95 9.31
N ASN A 166 -0.29 -6.96 9.99
CA ASN A 166 -0.89 -8.30 10.15
C ASN A 166 -1.25 -8.97 8.81
N TYR A 167 -0.41 -8.80 7.79
CA TYR A 167 -0.64 -9.40 6.47
C TYR A 167 -0.87 -10.92 6.58
N LEU A 168 -1.80 -11.43 5.78
CA LEU A 168 -2.13 -12.86 5.72
C LEU A 168 -2.56 -13.45 7.07
N SER A 169 -3.08 -12.63 7.99
CA SER A 169 -3.57 -13.12 9.29
C SER A 169 -4.90 -13.86 9.19
N THR A 170 -5.65 -13.68 8.09
CA THR A 170 -6.93 -14.34 7.85
C THR A 170 -6.82 -15.48 6.83
N PRO A 171 -7.69 -16.50 6.91
CA PRO A 171 -7.75 -17.56 5.89
C PRO A 171 -8.08 -17.04 4.49
N GLU A 172 -8.92 -16.00 4.39
CA GLU A 172 -9.33 -15.43 3.10
C GLU A 172 -8.16 -14.76 2.38
N ASP A 173 -7.34 -13.98 3.10
CA ASP A 173 -6.18 -13.32 2.49
C ASP A 173 -5.13 -14.33 2.03
N ARG A 174 -4.94 -15.41 2.80
CA ARG A 174 -4.05 -16.54 2.42
C ARG A 174 -4.52 -17.23 1.14
N LYS A 175 -5.82 -17.49 1.05
CA LYS A 175 -6.41 -18.07 -0.16
C LYS A 175 -6.22 -17.18 -1.38
N VAL A 176 -6.53 -15.88 -1.28
CA VAL A 176 -6.35 -14.94 -2.40
C VAL A 176 -4.86 -14.83 -2.79
N ALA A 177 -3.95 -14.89 -1.83
CA ALA A 177 -2.51 -14.89 -2.10
C ALA A 177 -2.08 -16.11 -2.94
N ALA A 178 -2.49 -17.32 -2.54
CA ALA A 178 -2.21 -18.53 -3.30
C ALA A 178 -2.85 -18.50 -4.70
N ASP A 179 -4.12 -18.08 -4.79
CA ASP A 179 -4.83 -17.96 -6.06
C ASP A 179 -4.18 -16.93 -7.00
N SER A 180 -3.63 -15.83 -6.46
CA SER A 180 -2.90 -14.82 -7.24
C SER A 180 -1.65 -15.39 -7.92
N LEU A 181 -0.89 -16.25 -7.23
CA LEU A 181 0.26 -16.95 -7.81
C LEU A 181 -0.19 -17.90 -8.94
N ARG A 182 -1.29 -18.63 -8.76
CA ARG A 182 -1.86 -19.51 -9.80
C ARG A 182 -2.33 -18.74 -11.02
N VAL A 183 -3.00 -17.60 -10.84
CA VAL A 183 -3.40 -16.73 -11.95
C VAL A 183 -2.16 -16.22 -12.70
N THR A 184 -1.11 -15.82 -11.97
CA THR A 184 0.14 -15.35 -12.57
C THR A 184 0.80 -16.44 -13.44
N ARG A 185 0.90 -17.67 -12.93
CA ARG A 185 1.45 -18.83 -13.68
C ARG A 185 0.64 -19.11 -14.94
N ARG A 186 -0.69 -19.16 -14.81
CA ARG A 186 -1.60 -19.36 -15.94
C ARG A 186 -1.44 -18.29 -17.03
N ILE A 187 -1.19 -17.03 -16.65
CA ILE A 187 -0.90 -15.94 -17.58
C ILE A 187 0.44 -16.19 -18.28
N ALA A 188 1.48 -16.59 -17.54
CA ALA A 188 2.80 -16.88 -18.10
C ALA A 188 2.80 -18.08 -19.05
N GLU A 189 1.91 -19.06 -18.86
CA GLU A 189 1.74 -20.24 -19.73
C GLU A 189 0.96 -19.95 -21.03
N GLN A 190 0.38 -18.76 -21.20
CA GLN A 190 -0.41 -18.47 -22.40
C GLN A 190 0.42 -18.49 -23.69
N PRO A 191 -0.14 -18.94 -24.84
CA PRO A 191 0.58 -19.01 -26.12
C PRO A 191 1.22 -17.68 -26.55
N ALA A 192 0.59 -16.54 -26.22
CA ALA A 192 1.12 -15.21 -26.51
C ALA A 192 2.45 -14.91 -25.80
N PHE A 193 2.71 -15.57 -24.67
CA PHE A 193 3.90 -15.40 -23.85
C PHE A 193 5.02 -16.39 -24.21
N ALA A 194 4.70 -17.49 -24.90
CA ALA A 194 5.63 -18.56 -25.24
C ALA A 194 6.91 -18.11 -25.99
N LYS A 195 6.80 -17.11 -26.88
CA LYS A 195 7.96 -16.55 -27.61
C LYS A 195 9.03 -15.92 -26.72
N TYR A 196 8.68 -15.59 -25.47
CA TYR A 196 9.59 -15.03 -24.49
C TYR A 196 10.20 -16.09 -23.56
N LEU A 197 9.91 -17.37 -23.75
CA LEU A 197 10.46 -18.50 -22.96
C LEU A 197 10.49 -18.18 -21.46
N PRO A 198 9.34 -17.88 -20.85
CA PRO A 198 9.26 -17.45 -19.46
C PRO A 198 9.69 -18.58 -18.52
N GLU A 199 10.63 -18.28 -17.62
CA GLU A 199 11.10 -19.19 -16.58
C GLU A 199 10.84 -18.54 -15.22
N GLU A 200 10.01 -19.17 -14.39
CA GLU A 200 9.70 -18.67 -13.05
C GLU A 200 10.94 -18.81 -12.15
N VAL A 201 11.48 -17.67 -11.71
CA VAL A 201 12.63 -17.60 -10.81
C VAL A 201 12.19 -17.45 -9.35
N LYS A 202 11.09 -16.73 -9.10
CA LYS A 202 10.54 -16.48 -7.77
C LYS A 202 9.01 -16.50 -7.85
N PRO A 203 8.29 -17.22 -6.96
CA PRO A 203 8.79 -18.05 -5.85
C PRO A 203 9.56 -19.32 -6.24
N GLY A 204 9.33 -19.87 -7.43
CA GLY A 204 9.92 -21.14 -7.88
C GLY A 204 8.84 -22.17 -8.22
N VAL A 205 9.13 -23.07 -9.18
CA VAL A 205 8.15 -24.03 -9.73
C VAL A 205 7.88 -25.23 -8.83
N GLU A 206 8.71 -25.44 -7.82
CA GLU A 206 8.64 -26.57 -6.88
C GLU A 206 7.45 -26.48 -5.92
N TYR A 207 6.85 -25.30 -5.76
CA TYR A 207 5.80 -25.04 -4.78
C TYR A 207 4.41 -25.05 -5.43
N GLN A 208 3.53 -25.95 -4.99
CA GLN A 208 2.26 -26.20 -5.69
C GLN A 208 1.04 -26.24 -4.75
N THR A 209 1.23 -26.57 -3.46
CA THR A 209 0.14 -26.69 -2.50
C THR A 209 -0.30 -25.33 -1.94
N ASP A 210 -1.54 -25.23 -1.44
CA ASP A 210 -2.07 -23.99 -0.84
C ASP A 210 -1.21 -23.51 0.34
N ASP A 211 -0.75 -24.43 1.18
CA ASP A 211 0.06 -24.12 2.36
C ASP A 211 1.45 -23.60 1.97
N GLU A 212 2.09 -24.22 0.98
CA GLU A 212 3.38 -23.76 0.43
C GLU A 212 3.24 -22.37 -0.20
N LEU A 213 2.24 -22.18 -1.07
CA LEU A 213 2.01 -20.91 -1.75
C LEU A 213 1.68 -19.78 -0.79
N THR A 214 0.91 -20.08 0.27
CA THR A 214 0.59 -19.11 1.32
C THR A 214 1.84 -18.68 2.08
N ARG A 215 2.65 -19.64 2.52
CA ARG A 215 3.90 -19.34 3.23
C ARG A 215 4.82 -18.49 2.37
N LEU A 216 4.98 -18.85 1.10
CA LEU A 216 5.82 -18.12 0.15
C LEU A 216 5.29 -16.73 -0.14
N ALA A 217 3.98 -16.57 -0.27
CA ALA A 217 3.38 -15.25 -0.43
C ALA A 217 3.70 -14.33 0.77
N GLY A 218 3.85 -14.89 1.97
CA GLY A 218 4.40 -14.19 3.13
C GLY A 218 5.88 -13.87 2.98
N ASP A 219 6.70 -14.84 2.57
CA ASP A 219 8.16 -14.70 2.46
C ASP A 219 8.61 -13.75 1.34
N ILE A 220 7.87 -13.68 0.23
CA ILE A 220 8.15 -12.80 -0.92
C ILE A 220 7.29 -11.54 -0.94
N GLY A 221 6.31 -11.48 -0.03
CA GLY A 221 5.36 -10.40 0.09
C GLY A 221 6.04 -9.13 0.61
N THR A 222 5.63 -8.00 0.06
CA THR A 222 5.99 -6.70 0.61
C THR A 222 4.83 -5.74 0.45
N THR A 223 4.81 -4.64 1.20
CA THR A 223 3.82 -3.59 0.98
C THR A 223 3.98 -3.00 -0.43
N ILE A 224 2.88 -2.61 -1.07
CA ILE A 224 2.91 -1.68 -2.23
C ILE A 224 2.60 -0.23 -1.81
N PHE A 225 2.76 0.06 -0.52
CA PHE A 225 2.71 1.39 0.09
C PHE A 225 1.34 2.07 -0.01
N HIS A 226 0.27 1.32 0.28
CA HIS A 226 -1.10 1.84 0.33
C HIS A 226 -1.73 1.78 1.74
N PRO A 227 -1.04 2.21 2.82
CA PRO A 227 -1.61 2.16 4.16
C PRO A 227 -2.79 3.14 4.31
N VAL A 228 -3.88 2.67 4.90
CA VAL A 228 -5.12 3.44 5.18
C VAL A 228 -5.76 3.01 6.50
N GLY A 229 -6.81 3.71 6.92
CA GLY A 229 -7.79 3.23 7.91
C GLY A 229 -7.48 3.44 9.38
N THR A 230 -6.29 3.94 9.72
CA THR A 230 -5.83 4.14 11.11
C THR A 230 -6.47 5.30 11.87
N THR A 231 -7.23 6.13 11.16
CA THR A 231 -8.04 7.19 11.75
C THR A 231 -9.43 7.16 11.12
N ARG A 232 -10.03 5.97 11.03
CA ARG A 232 -11.19 5.74 10.16
C ARG A 232 -12.36 6.68 10.43
N MET A 233 -12.98 7.10 9.34
CA MET A 233 -14.28 7.76 9.37
C MET A 233 -15.37 6.77 9.79
N GLY A 234 -16.36 7.23 10.54
CA GLY A 234 -17.52 6.44 10.92
C GLY A 234 -18.67 7.29 11.45
N LYS A 235 -19.73 6.63 11.89
CA LYS A 235 -20.84 7.31 12.58
C LYS A 235 -20.38 7.76 13.96
N ARG A 236 -21.06 8.76 14.54
CA ARG A 236 -20.69 9.30 15.86
C ARG A 236 -20.92 8.32 17.01
N ASP A 237 -21.81 7.36 16.84
CA ASP A 237 -22.11 6.28 17.80
C ASP A 237 -21.26 5.02 17.57
N ASP A 238 -20.39 5.03 16.56
CA ASP A 238 -19.45 3.94 16.30
C ASP A 238 -18.24 4.07 17.25
N PRO A 239 -18.04 3.13 18.19
CA PRO A 239 -16.99 3.25 19.21
C PRO A 239 -15.57 3.24 18.61
N MET A 240 -15.41 2.79 17.37
CA MET A 240 -14.11 2.69 16.69
C MET A 240 -13.91 3.75 15.61
N ALA A 241 -14.85 4.69 15.45
CA ALA A 241 -14.67 5.83 14.57
C ALA A 241 -13.71 6.85 15.20
N VAL A 242 -12.86 7.46 14.39
CA VAL A 242 -11.93 8.52 14.82
C VAL A 242 -12.39 9.88 14.30
N VAL A 243 -12.97 9.91 13.10
CA VAL A 243 -13.50 11.13 12.50
C VAL A 243 -14.95 10.95 12.04
N ASP A 244 -15.70 12.05 11.98
CA ASP A 244 -17.04 12.08 11.42
C ASP A 244 -17.07 12.25 9.89
N GLU A 245 -18.26 12.37 9.30
CA GLU A 245 -18.47 12.49 7.85
C GLU A 245 -17.86 13.75 7.21
N LYS A 246 -17.42 14.71 8.05
CA LYS A 246 -16.70 15.92 7.65
C LYS A 246 -15.22 15.88 8.02
N LEU A 247 -14.76 14.70 8.43
CA LEU A 247 -13.40 14.38 8.85
C LEU A 247 -12.95 15.07 10.14
N ARG A 248 -13.89 15.61 10.91
CA ARG A 248 -13.60 16.23 12.21
C ARG A 248 -13.32 15.14 13.23
N VAL A 249 -12.28 15.31 14.03
CA VAL A 249 -11.96 14.34 15.09
C VAL A 249 -13.09 14.31 16.11
N LEU A 250 -13.59 13.11 16.40
CA LEU A 250 -14.67 12.94 17.36
C LEU A 250 -14.23 13.36 18.75
N GLY A 251 -15.07 14.15 19.43
CA GLY A 251 -14.79 14.66 20.79
C GLY A 251 -13.73 15.76 20.90
N VAL A 252 -13.11 16.18 19.79
CA VAL A 252 -12.04 17.21 19.80
C VAL A 252 -12.43 18.38 18.89
N VAL A 253 -12.58 19.57 19.49
CA VAL A 253 -12.96 20.78 18.76
C VAL A 253 -11.77 21.39 18.02
N GLY A 254 -11.98 21.81 16.77
CA GLY A 254 -10.96 22.51 15.99
C GLY A 254 -9.86 21.61 15.42
N LEU A 255 -10.08 20.29 15.36
CA LEU A 255 -9.16 19.32 14.79
C LEU A 255 -9.82 18.48 13.70
N ARG A 256 -9.16 18.37 12.53
CA ARG A 256 -9.60 17.58 11.39
C ARG A 256 -8.45 16.70 10.89
N ILE A 257 -8.76 15.59 10.22
CA ILE A 257 -7.77 14.74 9.55
C ILE A 257 -8.13 14.64 8.07
N ALA A 258 -7.21 14.97 7.16
CA ALA A 258 -7.47 14.97 5.73
C ALA A 258 -6.38 14.20 4.97
N ASP A 259 -6.33 12.89 5.21
CA ASP A 259 -5.38 11.98 4.56
C ASP A 259 -5.96 10.57 4.37
N ALA A 260 -5.11 9.62 3.97
CA ALA A 260 -5.54 8.24 3.70
C ALA A 260 -6.01 7.46 4.93
N GLY A 261 -5.62 7.86 6.14
CA GLY A 261 -6.01 7.21 7.39
C GLY A 261 -7.52 7.23 7.64
N VAL A 262 -8.25 8.18 7.05
CA VAL A 262 -9.71 8.33 7.26
C VAL A 262 -10.55 7.32 6.47
N MET A 263 -9.97 6.61 5.51
CA MET A 263 -10.70 5.64 4.70
C MET A 263 -11.16 4.45 5.58
N PRO A 264 -12.47 4.18 5.74
CA PRO A 264 -12.92 3.07 6.58
C PRO A 264 -12.50 1.71 6.01
N THR A 265 -12.53 1.59 4.68
CA THR A 265 -12.09 0.41 3.92
C THR A 265 -11.18 0.88 2.80
N ILE A 266 -10.10 0.14 2.55
CA ILE A 266 -9.21 0.41 1.42
C ILE A 266 -9.96 0.27 0.09
N THR A 267 -9.70 1.19 -0.84
CA THR A 267 -10.31 1.19 -2.16
C THR A 267 -9.64 0.18 -3.08
N SER A 268 -10.39 -0.43 -4.00
CA SER A 268 -9.81 -1.28 -5.05
C SER A 268 -8.99 -0.47 -6.04
N GLY A 269 -7.68 -0.42 -5.83
CA GLY A 269 -6.69 0.27 -6.65
C GLY A 269 -5.65 1.04 -5.83
N ASN A 270 -4.84 1.86 -6.50
CA ASN A 270 -3.86 2.71 -5.82
C ASN A 270 -4.55 3.83 -5.03
N THR A 271 -4.05 4.12 -3.82
CA THR A 271 -4.73 5.01 -2.86
C THR A 271 -4.49 6.51 -3.07
N ASN A 272 -3.58 6.89 -3.98
CA ASN A 272 -3.29 8.31 -4.25
C ASN A 272 -4.54 9.10 -4.72
N SER A 273 -5.25 8.61 -5.73
CA SER A 273 -6.43 9.33 -6.27
C SER A 273 -7.57 9.44 -5.24
N PRO A 274 -7.92 8.38 -4.49
CA PRO A 274 -8.82 8.50 -3.34
C PRO A 274 -8.37 9.52 -2.29
N THR A 275 -7.09 9.57 -1.95
CA THR A 275 -6.54 10.56 -1.00
C THR A 275 -6.68 11.99 -1.51
N LEU A 276 -6.38 12.23 -2.80
CA LEU A 276 -6.59 13.55 -3.41
C LEU A 276 -8.07 13.97 -3.37
N MET A 277 -8.99 13.04 -3.67
CA MET A 277 -10.42 13.31 -3.59
C MET A 277 -10.85 13.68 -2.16
N ILE A 278 -10.35 12.97 -1.14
CA ILE A 278 -10.59 13.28 0.28
C ILE A 278 -10.10 14.70 0.61
N ALA A 279 -8.89 15.05 0.17
CA ALA A 279 -8.31 16.38 0.40
C ALA A 279 -9.14 17.49 -0.25
N GLU A 280 -9.58 17.32 -1.49
CA GLU A 280 -10.44 18.28 -2.21
C GLU A 280 -11.79 18.47 -1.51
N LYS A 281 -12.40 17.38 -1.05
CA LYS A 281 -13.66 17.43 -0.29
C LYS A 281 -13.47 18.17 1.04
N ALA A 282 -12.39 17.88 1.76
CA ALA A 282 -12.05 18.54 3.01
C ALA A 282 -11.88 20.05 2.79
N ALA A 283 -11.05 20.46 1.83
CA ALA A 283 -10.82 21.86 1.49
C ALA A 283 -12.13 22.59 1.16
N GLY A 284 -13.01 21.97 0.37
CA GLY A 284 -14.31 22.53 0.04
C GLY A 284 -15.25 22.72 1.24
N TRP A 285 -15.24 21.80 2.21
CA TRP A 285 -16.02 21.95 3.45
C TRP A 285 -15.45 23.05 4.35
N ILE A 286 -14.13 23.05 4.55
CA ILE A 286 -13.42 24.03 5.36
C ILE A 286 -13.65 25.44 4.80
N PHE A 287 -13.57 25.62 3.47
CA PHE A 287 -13.83 26.90 2.84
C PHE A 287 -15.26 27.39 3.09
N LYS A 288 -16.26 26.53 2.93
CA LYS A 288 -17.68 26.88 3.14
C LYS A 288 -17.99 27.23 4.59
N GLU A 289 -17.52 26.42 5.53
CA GLU A 289 -17.71 26.64 6.97
C GLU A 289 -17.04 27.95 7.43
N ASN A 290 -15.92 28.32 6.81
CA ASN A 290 -15.16 29.51 7.17
C ASN A 290 -15.52 30.79 6.40
N SER A 291 -16.32 30.69 5.34
CA SER A 291 -16.80 31.85 4.55
C SER A 291 -18.15 32.37 5.05
N LEU A 292 -18.81 31.64 5.95
CA LEU A 292 -20.09 32.01 6.57
C LEU A 292 -19.90 32.82 7.87
N HIS A 293 -18.66 33.17 8.21
CA HIS A 293 -18.24 33.96 9.39
C HIS A 293 -17.14 34.94 9.01
#